data_AF-A0A1A8G458-F1
#
_entry.id   AF-A0A1A8G458-F1
#
_cell.length_a   1.000
_cell.length_b   1.000
_cell.length_c   1.000
_cell.angle_alpha   90.00
_cell.angle_beta   90.00
_cell.angle_gamma   90.00
#
_symmetry.space_group_name_H-M   'P 1'
#
loop_
_entity.id
_entity.type
_entity.pdbx_description
1 polymer ?
#
loop_
_entity_poly.entity_id
_entity_poly.type
_entity_poly.pdbx_seq_one_letter_code
_entity_poly.pdbx_strand_id
1 'polypeptide(L)'
;IQLALKWNIYLALVLLLSVTALYTVAGGLAAVIYTDAAQTAIMLAGALTLMGFSFAEVGGWNALMQGYANAIPSVRVPNTTCGIPRDDAFHIFRDPVNSDLPWPGAIIGMSIPSMWYWCSDQVIVQRSLAAKTLTHAKGGSLLAAYLKVLPF
;
A
#
# COMPACT_ATOMS: atom_id res chain seq x y z
N ILE A 1 9.65 12.15 -6.76
CA ILE A 1 10.87 12.88 -7.21
C ILE A 1 10.51 14.17 -7.95
N GLN A 2 9.58 14.17 -8.91
CA GLN A 2 9.17 15.40 -9.61
C GLN A 2 8.41 16.39 -8.71
N LEU A 3 7.53 15.90 -7.82
CA LEU A 3 6.79 16.73 -6.86
C LEU A 3 7.65 17.33 -5.73
N ALA A 4 8.71 16.62 -5.30
CA ALA A 4 9.54 17.03 -4.16
C ALA A 4 10.87 17.69 -4.56
N LEU A 5 11.54 17.17 -5.61
CA LEU A 5 12.88 17.58 -6.04
C LEU A 5 12.91 18.31 -7.40
N LYS A 6 11.77 18.35 -8.13
CA LYS A 6 11.64 18.98 -9.47
C LYS A 6 12.67 18.49 -10.52
N TRP A 7 13.25 17.31 -10.36
CA TRP A 7 14.21 16.74 -11.32
C TRP A 7 13.53 16.18 -12.57
N ASN A 8 14.29 16.12 -13.67
CA ASN A 8 13.87 15.43 -14.89
C ASN A 8 13.60 13.95 -14.58
N ILE A 9 12.41 13.47 -14.97
CA ILE A 9 11.95 12.11 -14.64
C ILE A 9 12.88 11.02 -15.19
N TYR A 10 13.45 11.23 -16.38
CA TYR A 10 14.38 10.28 -17.00
C TYR A 10 15.68 10.19 -16.23
N LEU A 11 16.23 11.32 -15.79
CA LEU A 11 17.44 11.36 -14.98
C LEU A 11 17.21 10.67 -13.63
N ALA A 12 16.09 10.97 -12.97
CA ALA A 12 15.72 10.36 -11.70
C ALA A 12 15.57 8.83 -11.81
N LEU A 13 14.96 8.36 -12.89
CA LEU A 13 14.73 6.94 -13.15
C LEU A 13 16.05 6.22 -13.41
N VAL A 14 16.92 6.77 -14.26
CA VAL A 14 18.26 6.22 -14.50
C VAL A 14 19.06 6.12 -13.21
N LEU A 15 19.10 7.19 -12.42
CA LEU A 15 19.87 7.22 -11.17
C LEU A 15 19.36 6.16 -10.17
N LEU A 16 18.03 6.05 -10.01
CA LEU A 16 17.42 5.07 -9.13
C LEU A 16 17.70 3.63 -9.60
N LEU A 17 17.51 3.34 -10.89
CA LEU A 17 17.80 2.02 -11.45
C LEU A 17 19.27 1.66 -11.35
N SER A 18 20.18 2.60 -11.61
CA SER A 18 21.62 2.36 -11.51
C SER A 18 22.03 2.00 -10.09
N VAL A 19 21.58 2.75 -9.09
CA VAL A 19 21.87 2.43 -7.68
C VAL A 19 21.27 1.08 -7.29
N THR A 20 20.01 0.82 -7.66
CA THR A 20 19.33 -0.45 -7.40
C THR A 20 20.03 -1.63 -8.04
N ALA A 21 20.43 -1.52 -9.30
CA ALA A 21 21.15 -2.57 -10.01
C ALA A 21 22.52 -2.83 -9.34
N LEU A 22 23.24 -1.79 -8.95
CA LEU A 22 24.58 -1.90 -8.39
C LEU A 22 24.59 -2.67 -7.06
N TYR A 23 23.72 -2.31 -6.11
CA TYR A 23 23.66 -3.07 -4.85
C TYR A 23 23.03 -4.46 -5.02
N THR A 24 22.13 -4.64 -5.98
CA THR A 24 21.52 -5.96 -6.26
C THR A 24 22.55 -6.94 -6.83
N VAL A 25 23.37 -6.50 -7.79
CA VAL A 25 24.43 -7.31 -8.40
C VAL A 25 25.55 -7.58 -7.38
N ALA A 26 25.94 -6.58 -6.58
CA ALA A 26 27.02 -6.73 -5.61
C ALA A 26 26.66 -7.62 -4.41
N GLY A 27 25.41 -7.57 -3.93
CA GLY A 27 25.00 -8.21 -2.69
C GLY A 27 24.07 -9.42 -2.83
N GLY A 28 23.49 -9.65 -4.01
CA GLY A 28 22.56 -10.76 -4.27
C GLY A 28 21.26 -10.68 -3.47
N LEU A 29 20.54 -11.80 -3.38
CA LEU A 29 19.21 -11.88 -2.76
C LEU A 29 19.21 -11.45 -1.28
N ALA A 30 20.26 -11.76 -0.53
CA ALA A 30 20.36 -11.41 0.89
C ALA A 30 20.41 -9.90 1.09
N ALA A 31 21.24 -9.18 0.34
CA ALA A 31 21.34 -7.72 0.43
C ALA A 31 20.01 -7.05 0.06
N VAL A 32 19.30 -7.57 -0.93
CA VAL A 32 17.95 -7.09 -1.30
C VAL A 32 16.97 -7.27 -0.15
N ILE A 33 16.96 -8.42 0.52
CA ILE A 33 16.05 -8.68 1.66
C ILE A 33 16.35 -7.74 2.83
N TYR A 34 17.62 -7.51 3.17
CA TYR A 34 17.99 -6.61 4.26
C TYR A 34 17.63 -5.15 3.96
N THR A 35 17.85 -4.70 2.73
CA THR A 35 17.50 -3.33 2.30
C THR A 35 15.98 -3.14 2.26
N ASP A 36 15.22 -4.12 1.77
CA ASP A 36 13.74 -4.11 1.82
C ASP A 36 13.21 -4.05 3.26
N ALA A 37 13.81 -4.77 4.19
CA ALA A 37 13.42 -4.75 5.60
C ALA A 37 13.65 -3.35 6.22
N ALA A 38 14.79 -2.72 5.94
CA ALA A 38 15.08 -1.36 6.38
C ALA A 38 14.11 -0.35 5.76
N GLN A 39 13.83 -0.47 4.46
CA GLN A 39 12.86 0.38 3.76
C GLN A 39 11.45 0.24 4.35
N THR A 40 11.04 -0.98 4.69
CA THR A 40 9.74 -1.23 5.34
C THR A 40 9.64 -0.51 6.68
N ALA A 41 10.69 -0.53 7.50
CA ALA A 41 10.72 0.19 8.78
C ALA A 41 10.63 1.71 8.59
N ILE A 42 11.35 2.26 7.62
CA ILE A 42 11.30 3.69 7.28
C ILE A 42 9.91 4.09 6.79
N MET A 43 9.30 3.29 5.90
CA MET A 43 7.96 3.55 5.38
C MET A 43 6.90 3.47 6.49
N LEU A 44 7.02 2.52 7.41
CA LEU A 44 6.12 2.37 8.55
C LEU A 44 6.18 3.58 9.49
N ALA A 45 7.39 4.05 9.82
CA ALA A 45 7.56 5.26 10.62
C ALA A 45 7.01 6.51 9.90
N GLY A 46 7.25 6.61 8.59
CA GLY A 46 6.70 7.68 7.75
C GLY A 46 5.17 7.69 7.72
N ALA A 47 4.55 6.51 7.58
CA ALA A 47 3.09 6.38 7.59
C ALA A 47 2.51 6.80 8.95
N LEU A 48 3.01 6.26 10.06
CA LEU A 48 2.54 6.61 11.41
C LEU A 48 2.70 8.09 11.75
N THR A 49 3.79 8.73 11.33
CA THR A 49 3.98 10.18 11.54
C THR A 49 3.01 11.00 10.70
N LEU A 50 2.80 10.64 9.44
CA LEU A 50 1.81 11.28 8.57
C LEU A 50 0.38 11.09 9.08
N MET A 51 0.04 9.90 9.57
CA MET A 51 -1.24 9.63 10.22
C MET A 51 -1.46 10.57 11.41
N GLY A 52 -0.47 10.68 12.30
CA GLY A 52 -0.53 11.58 13.45
C GLY A 52 -0.78 13.04 13.07
N PHE A 53 0.00 13.57 12.12
CA PHE A 53 -0.20 14.94 11.62
C PHE A 53 -1.53 15.11 10.90
N SER A 54 -1.96 14.12 10.11
CA SER A 54 -3.24 14.18 9.39
C SER A 54 -4.43 14.20 10.35
N PHE A 55 -4.41 13.38 11.41
CA PHE A 55 -5.47 13.41 12.42
C PHE A 55 -5.48 14.71 13.24
N ALA A 56 -4.31 15.30 13.50
CA ALA A 56 -4.22 16.58 14.18
C ALA A 56 -4.82 17.70 13.32
N GLU A 57 -4.49 17.76 12.03
CA GLU A 57 -4.99 18.78 11.10
C GLU A 57 -6.49 18.63 10.82
N VAL A 58 -6.98 17.39 10.70
CA VAL A 58 -8.40 17.11 10.45
C VAL A 58 -9.27 17.38 11.69
N GLY A 59 -8.68 17.46 12.90
CA GLY A 59 -9.42 17.68 14.15
C GLY A 59 -9.93 16.38 14.81
N GLY A 60 -9.27 15.25 14.54
CA GLY A 60 -9.58 13.94 15.11
C GLY A 60 -10.64 13.15 14.34
N TRP A 61 -11.00 11.98 14.89
CA TRP A 61 -11.88 11.00 14.23
C TRP A 61 -13.29 11.53 13.91
N ASN A 62 -13.92 12.26 14.84
CA ASN A 62 -15.27 12.78 14.64
C ASN A 62 -15.30 13.85 13.54
N ALA A 63 -14.30 14.73 13.51
CA ALA A 63 -14.16 15.75 12.48
C ALA A 63 -13.84 15.12 11.12
N LEU A 64 -13.05 14.05 11.08
CA LEU A 64 -12.83 13.25 9.87
C LEU A 64 -14.15 12.70 9.33
N MET A 65 -14.97 12.08 10.17
CA MET A 65 -16.23 11.47 9.74
C MET A 65 -17.22 12.50 9.17
N GLN A 66 -17.29 13.68 9.79
CA GLN A 66 -18.16 14.78 9.33
C GLN A 66 -17.59 15.49 8.08
N GLY A 67 -16.27 15.68 8.04
CA GLY A 67 -15.57 16.36 6.97
C GLY A 67 -15.44 15.52 5.70
N TYR A 68 -15.38 14.18 5.83
CA TYR A 68 -15.19 13.28 4.71
C TYR A 68 -16.28 13.42 3.64
N ALA A 69 -17.55 13.54 4.04
CA ALA A 69 -18.66 13.74 3.11
C ALA A 69 -18.54 15.03 2.27
N ASN A 70 -17.84 16.04 2.81
CA ASN A 70 -17.63 17.34 2.17
C ASN A 70 -16.24 17.47 1.52
N ALA A 71 -15.42 16.43 1.55
CA ALA A 71 -14.05 16.42 1.03
C ALA A 71 -14.02 16.29 -0.50
N ILE A 72 -14.47 17.34 -1.19
CA ILE A 72 -14.50 17.39 -2.66
C ILE A 72 -13.27 18.13 -3.19
N PRO A 73 -12.46 17.53 -4.08
CA PRO A 73 -11.27 18.17 -4.63
C PRO A 73 -11.65 19.35 -5.56
N SER A 74 -10.87 20.43 -5.50
CA SER A 74 -11.12 21.66 -6.29
C SER A 74 -10.91 21.49 -7.80
N VAL A 75 -10.13 20.48 -8.22
CA VAL A 75 -9.88 20.15 -9.63
C VAL A 75 -10.51 18.80 -9.93
N ARG A 76 -11.43 18.74 -10.89
CA ARG A 76 -12.18 17.52 -11.24
C ARG A 76 -12.31 17.36 -12.73
N VAL A 77 -12.41 16.10 -13.16
CA VAL A 77 -12.80 15.76 -14.52
C VAL A 77 -14.30 16.06 -14.68
N PRO A 78 -14.69 16.98 -15.58
CA PRO A 78 -16.10 17.33 -15.75
C PRO A 78 -16.92 16.10 -16.19
N ASN A 79 -18.18 16.04 -15.76
CA ASN A 79 -19.14 14.97 -16.06
C ASN A 79 -18.79 13.57 -15.48
N THR A 80 -18.05 13.51 -14.36
CA THR A 80 -17.75 12.24 -13.68
C THR A 80 -18.09 12.30 -12.19
N THR A 81 -18.47 11.16 -11.61
CA THR A 81 -18.62 10.97 -10.16
C THR A 81 -17.27 10.78 -9.45
N CYS A 82 -16.16 10.80 -10.20
CA CYS A 82 -14.82 10.56 -9.70
C CYS A 82 -14.41 11.66 -8.69
N GLY A 83 -14.12 11.24 -7.46
CA GLY A 83 -13.76 12.13 -6.36
C GLY A 83 -14.93 12.70 -5.55
N ILE A 84 -16.17 12.21 -5.74
CA ILE A 84 -17.29 12.54 -4.82
C ILE A 84 -17.25 11.47 -3.73
N PRO A 85 -17.17 11.84 -2.45
CA PRO A 85 -17.38 10.91 -1.35
C PRO A 85 -18.75 10.23 -1.49
N ARG A 86 -18.78 8.90 -1.48
CA ARG A 86 -20.00 8.09 -1.57
C ARG A 86 -20.62 7.95 -0.18
N ASP A 87 -21.95 7.89 -0.09
CA ASP A 87 -22.65 7.72 1.20
C ASP A 87 -22.30 6.37 1.87
N ASP A 88 -21.94 5.35 1.08
CA ASP A 88 -21.51 4.03 1.55
C ASP A 88 -19.98 3.90 1.76
N ALA A 89 -19.22 5.00 1.79
CA ALA A 89 -17.76 4.97 1.86
C ALA A 89 -17.19 4.24 3.09
N PHE A 90 -17.90 4.28 4.23
CA PHE A 90 -17.50 3.63 5.47
C PHE A 90 -18.08 2.22 5.66
N HIS A 91 -18.72 1.65 4.63
CA HIS A 91 -19.22 0.27 4.66
C HIS A 91 -18.22 -0.68 4.01
N ILE A 92 -17.77 -1.68 4.79
CA ILE A 92 -16.83 -2.72 4.32
C ILE A 92 -17.47 -3.55 3.20
N PHE A 93 -18.74 -3.92 3.37
CA PHE A 93 -19.52 -4.63 2.35
C PHE A 93 -20.50 -3.67 1.71
N ARG A 94 -20.21 -3.28 0.48
CA ARG A 94 -21.07 -2.39 -0.32
C ARG A 94 -22.20 -3.15 -0.99
N ASP A 95 -23.16 -2.43 -1.57
CA ASP A 95 -24.31 -3.03 -2.26
C ASP A 95 -23.88 -4.11 -3.27
N PRO A 96 -24.52 -5.29 -3.27
CA PRO A 96 -24.09 -6.43 -4.09
C PRO A 96 -24.27 -6.24 -5.61
N VAL A 97 -25.02 -5.25 -6.08
CA VAL A 97 -25.40 -5.13 -7.50
C VAL A 97 -25.11 -3.74 -8.07
N ASN A 98 -25.38 -2.67 -7.32
CA ASN A 98 -25.35 -1.29 -7.81
C ASN A 98 -24.12 -0.49 -7.33
N SER A 99 -23.20 -1.14 -6.61
CA SER A 99 -21.95 -0.51 -6.20
C SER A 99 -20.84 -0.73 -7.23
N ASP A 100 -19.88 0.18 -7.27
CA ASP A 100 -18.67 0.06 -8.11
C ASP A 100 -17.77 -1.09 -7.64
N LEU A 101 -17.90 -1.48 -6.37
CA LEU A 101 -17.19 -2.60 -5.75
C LEU A 101 -18.20 -3.49 -5.00
N PRO A 102 -19.00 -4.30 -5.73
CA PRO A 102 -20.03 -5.12 -5.12
C PRO A 102 -19.38 -6.20 -4.24
N TRP A 103 -19.88 -6.38 -3.01
CA TRP A 103 -19.24 -7.26 -2.04
C TRP A 103 -19.02 -8.71 -2.50
N PRO A 104 -19.93 -9.37 -3.26
CA PRO A 104 -19.70 -10.75 -3.68
C PRO A 104 -18.54 -10.84 -4.68
N GLY A 105 -18.48 -9.89 -5.62
CA GLY A 105 -17.39 -9.76 -6.59
C GLY A 105 -16.08 -9.34 -5.93
N ALA A 106 -16.13 -8.48 -4.90
CA ALA A 106 -14.98 -8.10 -4.12
C ALA A 106 -14.36 -9.30 -3.39
N ILE A 107 -15.17 -10.10 -2.68
CA ILE A 107 -14.66 -11.28 -1.96
C ILE A 107 -14.16 -12.33 -2.94
N ILE A 108 -15.01 -12.80 -3.86
CA ILE A 108 -14.68 -13.95 -4.72
C ILE A 108 -13.65 -13.53 -5.78
N GLY A 109 -13.88 -12.38 -6.42
CA GLY A 109 -13.07 -11.87 -7.51
C GLY A 109 -11.68 -11.40 -7.07
N MET A 110 -11.51 -10.83 -5.87
CA MET A 110 -10.17 -10.47 -5.37
C MET A 110 -9.45 -11.63 -4.67
N SER A 111 -10.15 -12.63 -4.17
CA SER A 111 -9.52 -13.78 -3.51
C SER A 111 -8.63 -14.58 -4.47
N ILE A 112 -9.06 -14.80 -5.71
CA ILE A 112 -8.30 -15.58 -6.69
C ILE A 112 -6.96 -14.89 -7.06
N PRO A 113 -6.95 -13.61 -7.49
CA PRO A 113 -5.71 -12.87 -7.72
C PRO A 113 -4.85 -12.76 -6.47
N SER A 114 -5.45 -12.59 -5.29
CA SER A 114 -4.70 -12.54 -4.03
C SER A 114 -3.97 -13.85 -3.76
N MET A 115 -4.64 -15.00 -3.92
CA MET A 115 -3.99 -16.30 -3.78
C MET A 115 -2.86 -16.47 -4.79
N TRP A 116 -3.06 -16.12 -6.06
CA TRP A 116 -2.01 -16.18 -7.06
C TRP A 116 -0.81 -15.30 -6.68
N TYR A 117 -1.05 -14.06 -6.26
CA TYR A 117 0.00 -13.13 -5.85
C TYR A 117 0.79 -13.65 -4.64
N TRP A 118 0.14 -14.15 -3.59
CA TRP A 118 0.85 -14.58 -2.36
C TRP A 118 1.44 -15.99 -2.44
N CYS A 119 0.86 -16.87 -3.25
CA CYS A 119 1.22 -18.29 -3.28
C CYS A 119 1.95 -18.72 -4.55
N SER A 120 1.88 -17.94 -5.63
CA SER A 120 2.45 -18.29 -6.93
C SER A 120 3.41 -17.24 -7.50
N ASP A 121 3.47 -16.04 -6.92
CA ASP A 121 4.51 -15.08 -7.28
C ASP A 121 5.87 -15.55 -6.77
N GLN A 122 6.79 -15.77 -7.71
CA GLN A 122 8.11 -16.31 -7.45
C GLN A 122 8.90 -15.46 -6.46
N VAL A 123 8.80 -14.14 -6.51
CA VAL A 123 9.60 -13.25 -5.64
C VAL A 123 9.16 -13.42 -4.18
N ILE A 124 7.85 -13.59 -3.95
CA ILE A 124 7.29 -13.75 -2.61
C ILE A 124 7.55 -15.16 -2.06
N VAL A 125 7.36 -16.18 -2.90
CA VAL A 125 7.61 -17.57 -2.52
C VAL A 125 9.09 -17.78 -2.20
N GLN A 126 10.01 -17.21 -2.98
CA GLN A 126 11.45 -17.31 -2.72
C GLN A 126 11.85 -16.70 -1.37
N ARG A 127 11.28 -15.55 -1.00
CA ARG A 127 11.54 -14.91 0.30
C ARG A 127 11.04 -15.77 1.46
N SER A 128 9.87 -16.39 1.29
CA SER A 128 9.31 -17.32 2.28
C SER A 128 10.18 -18.58 2.45
N LEU A 129 10.72 -19.11 1.35
CA LEU A 129 11.60 -20.28 1.35
C LEU A 129 13.01 -19.98 1.90
N ALA A 130 13.47 -18.72 1.81
CA ALA A 130 14.75 -18.29 2.39
C ALA A 130 14.72 -18.15 3.93
N ALA A 131 13.56 -18.35 4.57
CA ALA A 131 13.43 -18.29 6.02
C ALA A 131 14.20 -19.45 6.70
N LYS A 132 14.81 -19.15 7.86
CA LYS A 132 15.61 -20.14 8.61
C LYS A 132 14.81 -21.37 9.06
N THR A 133 13.53 -21.19 9.38
CA THR A 133 12.64 -22.28 9.80
C THR A 133 11.21 -22.00 9.32
N LEU A 134 10.39 -23.04 9.28
CA LEU A 134 8.96 -22.91 8.96
C LEU A 134 8.23 -21.99 9.96
N THR A 135 8.64 -21.99 11.23
CA THR A 135 8.09 -21.10 12.25
C THR A 135 8.40 -19.62 11.93
N HIS A 136 9.61 -19.32 11.46
CA HIS A 136 9.96 -17.96 11.02
C HIS A 136 9.18 -17.55 9.78
N ALA A 137 8.98 -18.44 8.81
CA ALA A 137 8.16 -18.16 7.63
C ALA A 137 6.71 -17.85 8.03
N LYS A 138 6.09 -18.67 8.87
CA LYS A 138 4.73 -18.45 9.37
C LYS A 138 4.60 -17.16 10.17
N GLY A 139 5.56 -16.88 11.06
CA GLY A 139 5.59 -15.65 11.84
C GLY A 139 5.73 -14.41 10.98
N GLY A 140 6.58 -14.45 9.94
CA GLY A 140 6.72 -13.38 8.97
C GLY A 140 5.43 -13.12 8.18
N SER A 141 4.75 -14.18 7.74
CA SER A 141 3.46 -14.06 7.05
C SER A 141 2.37 -13.46 7.94
N LEU A 142 2.31 -13.84 9.22
CA LEU A 142 1.38 -13.24 10.19
C LEU A 142 1.68 -11.76 10.41
N LEU A 143 2.95 -11.40 10.62
CA LEU A 143 3.34 -9.99 10.76
C LEU A 143 2.95 -9.18 9.52
N ALA A 144 3.18 -9.69 8.32
CA ALA A 144 2.78 -9.04 7.08
C ALA A 144 1.26 -8.86 6.97
N ALA A 145 0.46 -9.82 7.45
CA ALA A 145 -0.98 -9.70 7.51
C ALA A 145 -1.43 -8.63 8.51
N TYR A 146 -0.84 -8.59 9.71
CA TYR A 146 -1.13 -7.56 10.71
C TYR A 146 -0.80 -6.17 10.19
N LEU A 147 0.37 -5.99 9.57
CA LEU A 147 0.73 -4.69 9.00
C LEU A 147 -0.29 -4.23 7.96
N LYS A 148 -0.81 -5.10 7.08
CA LYS A 148 -1.84 -4.66 6.11
C LYS A 148 -3.17 -4.21 6.71
N VAL A 149 -3.53 -4.72 7.89
CA VAL A 149 -4.80 -4.40 8.54
C VAL A 149 -4.69 -3.15 9.41
N LEU A 150 -3.50 -2.87 9.94
CA LEU A 150 -3.29 -1.69 10.77
C LEU A 150 -3.50 -0.42 9.95
N PRO A 151 -4.31 0.53 10.45
CA PRO A 151 -4.38 1.87 9.88
C PRO A 151 -3.09 2.59 10.27
N PHE A 152 -2.20 2.79 9.30
CA PHE A 152 -1.10 3.72 9.38
C PHE A 152 -1.18 4.73 8.23
#